data_AF-X1THI4-F1
#
_entry.id   AF-X1THI4-F1
#
_cell.length_a   1.000
_cell.length_b   1.000
_cell.length_c   1.000
_cell.angle_alpha   90.00
_cell.angle_beta   90.00
_cell.angle_gamma   90.00
#
_symmetry.space_group_name_H-M   'P 1'
#
loop_
_entity.id
_entity.type
_entity.pdbx_description
1 polymer ?
#
loop_
_entity_poly.entity_id
_entity_poly.type
_entity_poly.pdbx_seq_one_letter_code
_entity_poly.pdbx_strand_id
1 'polypeptide(L)'
;KGEKGLKRIKKLNGKSYRIVKRYVEKGAELQATEDMNLVRESMDWIRCLTANLQSEKALSKVSQFYVEAMQKRDEFVAKRINETLKENESGIIFIRENNSIEFPSDIEIFRVHPPVLDDIRRYLRDFYSKS
;
A
#
# COMPACT_ATOMS: atom_id res chain seq x y z
N LYS A 1 -14.94 6.59 -3.03
CA LYS A 1 -14.90 8.04 -2.74
C LYS A 1 -15.87 8.39 -1.61
N GLY A 2 -15.68 9.55 -0.99
CA GLY A 2 -16.63 10.18 -0.06
C GLY A 2 -17.00 9.34 1.18
N GLU A 3 -18.20 9.54 1.70
CA GLU A 3 -18.64 8.95 2.98
C GLU A 3 -18.57 7.42 3.03
N LYS A 4 -18.86 6.73 1.92
CA LYS A 4 -18.74 5.26 1.86
C LYS A 4 -17.29 4.81 2.10
N GLY A 5 -16.32 5.55 1.56
CA GLY A 5 -14.89 5.32 1.80
C GLY A 5 -14.51 5.55 3.27
N LEU A 6 -14.94 6.67 3.85
CA LEU A 6 -14.72 6.98 5.26
C LEU A 6 -15.27 5.90 6.20
N LYS A 7 -16.49 5.40 5.94
CA LYS A 7 -17.10 4.30 6.71
C LYS A 7 -16.27 3.01 6.62
N ARG A 8 -15.69 2.70 5.46
CA ARG A 8 -14.80 1.55 5.30
C ARG A 8 -13.50 1.73 6.08
N ILE A 9 -12.84 2.89 5.96
CA ILE A 9 -11.61 3.19 6.71
C ILE A 9 -11.85 3.10 8.22
N LYS A 10 -12.99 3.61 8.71
CA LYS A 10 -13.38 3.50 10.13
C LYS A 10 -13.42 2.06 10.63
N LYS A 11 -13.92 1.13 9.82
CA LYS A 11 -13.98 -0.30 10.16
C LYS A 11 -12.60 -0.98 10.12
N LEU A 12 -11.70 -0.52 9.27
CA LEU A 12 -10.37 -1.12 9.09
C LEU A 12 -9.34 -0.58 10.08
N ASN A 13 -9.30 0.74 10.30
CA ASN A 13 -8.31 1.38 11.14
C ASN A 13 -8.82 2.72 11.72
N GLY A 14 -9.08 2.73 13.02
CA GLY A 14 -9.55 3.93 13.73
C GLY A 14 -8.52 5.08 13.79
N LYS A 15 -7.22 4.79 13.74
CA LYS A 15 -6.16 5.82 13.73
C LYS A 15 -6.14 6.53 12.37
N SER A 16 -6.06 5.79 11.27
CA SER A 16 -6.11 6.34 9.91
C SER A 16 -7.42 7.08 9.65
N TYR A 17 -8.55 6.54 10.13
CA TYR A 17 -9.85 7.20 10.01
C TYR A 17 -9.86 8.60 10.61
N ARG A 18 -9.29 8.81 11.82
CA ARG A 18 -9.25 10.14 12.45
C ARG A 18 -8.46 11.15 11.63
N ILE A 19 -7.36 10.71 11.01
CA ILE A 19 -6.54 11.58 10.15
C ILE A 19 -7.32 11.91 8.88
N VAL A 20 -7.81 10.91 8.15
CA VAL A 20 -8.54 11.11 6.89
C VAL A 20 -9.80 11.95 7.11
N LYS A 21 -10.58 11.69 8.15
CA LYS A 21 -11.80 12.46 8.47
C LYS A 21 -11.48 13.95 8.65
N ARG A 22 -10.42 14.29 9.39
CA ARG A 22 -9.99 15.68 9.61
C ARG A 22 -9.68 16.42 8.31
N TYR A 23 -9.01 15.77 7.35
CA TYR A 23 -8.71 16.39 6.06
C TYR A 23 -9.96 16.51 5.18
N VAL A 24 -10.82 15.49 5.17
CA VAL A 24 -12.09 15.54 4.42
C VAL A 24 -13.01 16.65 4.96
N GLU A 25 -13.09 16.82 6.28
CA GLU A 25 -13.84 17.92 6.92
C GLU A 25 -13.29 19.31 6.56
N LYS A 26 -12.02 19.40 6.16
CA LYS A 26 -11.37 20.62 5.66
C LYS A 26 -11.45 20.78 4.14
N GLY A 27 -12.20 19.93 3.45
CA GLY A 27 -12.43 20.02 2.01
C GLY A 27 -11.60 19.07 1.14
N ALA A 28 -10.77 18.20 1.72
CA ALA A 28 -10.03 17.21 0.92
C ALA A 28 -10.96 16.15 0.30
N GLU A 29 -10.71 15.76 -0.95
CA GLU A 29 -11.46 14.69 -1.59
C GLU A 29 -10.86 13.31 -1.29
N LEU A 30 -11.66 12.40 -0.73
CA LEU A 30 -11.22 11.02 -0.52
C LEU A 30 -11.26 10.22 -1.82
N GLN A 31 -10.09 9.89 -2.37
CA GLN A 31 -9.91 9.04 -3.55
C GLN A 31 -9.77 7.56 -3.18
N ALA A 32 -10.26 6.67 -4.06
CA ALA A 32 -9.89 5.26 -4.02
C ALA A 32 -8.66 5.07 -4.90
N THR A 33 -7.61 4.50 -4.33
CA THR A 33 -6.30 4.31 -4.97
C THR A 33 -6.10 2.88 -5.49
N GLU A 34 -6.89 1.92 -5.01
CA GLU A 34 -6.71 0.49 -5.29
C GLU A 34 -7.87 -0.09 -6.11
N ASP A 35 -7.56 -1.09 -6.92
CA ASP A 35 -8.56 -1.94 -7.58
C ASP A 35 -8.94 -3.11 -6.67
N MET A 36 -10.24 -3.27 -6.41
CA MET A 36 -10.71 -4.29 -5.46
C MET A 36 -10.56 -5.73 -5.97
N ASN A 37 -10.45 -5.95 -7.28
CA ASN A 37 -10.21 -7.29 -7.83
C ASN A 37 -8.74 -7.65 -7.66
N LEU A 38 -7.81 -6.74 -7.98
CA LEU A 38 -6.38 -6.94 -7.74
C LEU A 38 -6.06 -7.12 -6.25
N VAL A 39 -6.73 -6.36 -5.36
CA VAL A 39 -6.61 -6.55 -3.90
C VAL A 39 -7.04 -7.96 -3.49
N ARG A 40 -8.15 -8.47 -4.02
CA ARG A 40 -8.64 -9.83 -3.69
C ARG A 40 -7.72 -10.91 -4.26
N GLU A 41 -7.32 -10.77 -5.50
CA GLU A 41 -6.39 -11.69 -6.17
C GLU A 41 -5.07 -11.81 -5.39
N SER A 42 -4.45 -10.68 -5.04
CA SER A 42 -3.23 -10.69 -4.22
C SER A 42 -3.46 -11.30 -2.83
N MET A 43 -4.64 -11.10 -2.23
CA MET A 43 -5.02 -11.75 -0.97
C MET A 43 -5.19 -13.26 -1.09
N ASP A 44 -5.68 -13.75 -2.22
CA ASP A 44 -5.82 -15.20 -2.45
C ASP A 44 -4.46 -15.84 -2.71
N TRP A 45 -3.59 -15.20 -3.47
CA TRP A 45 -2.22 -15.69 -3.67
C TRP A 45 -1.40 -15.73 -2.38
N ILE A 46 -1.45 -14.69 -1.54
CA ILE A 46 -0.75 -14.74 -0.24
C ILE A 46 -1.32 -15.82 0.67
N ARG A 47 -2.63 -16.08 0.64
CA ARG A 47 -3.23 -17.20 1.40
C ARG A 47 -2.67 -18.54 0.94
N CYS A 48 -2.55 -18.76 -0.36
CA CYS A 48 -1.92 -19.96 -0.91
C CYS A 48 -0.46 -20.10 -0.44
N LEU A 49 0.31 -19.01 -0.41
CA LEU A 49 1.68 -19.04 0.12
C LEU A 49 1.72 -19.41 1.61
N THR A 50 0.76 -18.92 2.40
CA THR A 50 0.66 -19.25 3.83
C THR A 50 0.11 -20.65 4.11
N ALA A 51 -0.34 -21.39 3.10
CA ALA A 51 -0.91 -22.74 3.25
C ALA A 51 0.15 -23.86 3.32
N ASN A 52 1.44 -23.52 3.49
CA ASN A 52 2.56 -24.46 3.63
C ASN A 52 2.66 -25.46 2.46
N LEU A 53 2.71 -24.95 1.22
CA LEU A 53 2.84 -25.74 0.00
C LEU A 53 4.13 -26.59 0.02
N GLN A 54 4.01 -27.91 -0.15
CA GLN A 54 5.14 -28.83 -0.12
C GLN A 54 5.87 -28.96 -1.46
N SER A 55 5.16 -28.71 -2.58
CA SER A 55 5.76 -28.81 -3.91
C SER A 55 6.49 -27.51 -4.26
N GLU A 56 7.79 -27.57 -4.51
CA GLU A 56 8.58 -26.43 -4.97
C GLU A 56 8.01 -25.81 -6.25
N LYS A 57 7.55 -26.63 -7.19
CA LYS A 57 6.92 -26.16 -8.44
C LYS A 57 5.62 -25.40 -8.18
N ALA A 58 4.80 -25.85 -7.23
CA ALA A 58 3.59 -25.14 -6.86
C ALA A 58 3.93 -23.82 -6.14
N LEU A 59 4.87 -23.87 -5.18
CA LEU A 59 5.34 -22.69 -4.45
C LEU A 59 5.87 -21.62 -5.40
N SER A 60 6.72 -22.00 -6.36
CA SER A 60 7.26 -21.10 -7.37
C SER A 60 6.16 -20.40 -8.19
N LYS A 61 5.18 -21.16 -8.70
CA LYS A 61 4.07 -20.59 -9.48
C LYS A 61 3.20 -19.64 -8.67
N VAL A 62 2.82 -20.02 -7.46
CA VAL A 62 2.00 -19.16 -6.59
C VAL A 62 2.78 -17.90 -6.21
N SER A 63 4.08 -18.01 -5.96
CA SER A 63 4.94 -16.85 -5.67
C SER A 63 5.00 -15.90 -6.87
N GLN A 64 5.15 -16.42 -8.08
CA GLN A 64 5.10 -15.63 -9.31
C GLN A 64 3.77 -14.88 -9.44
N PHE A 65 2.64 -15.57 -9.29
CA PHE A 65 1.32 -14.91 -9.38
C PHE A 65 1.10 -13.86 -8.30
N TYR A 66 1.60 -14.09 -7.09
CA TYR A 66 1.57 -13.08 -6.04
C TYR A 66 2.36 -11.83 -6.43
N VAL A 67 3.60 -12.00 -6.92
CA VAL A 67 4.45 -10.87 -7.35
C VAL A 67 3.80 -10.10 -8.50
N GLU A 68 3.30 -10.79 -9.52
CA GLU A 68 2.62 -10.17 -10.66
C GLU A 68 1.36 -9.39 -10.23
N ALA A 69 0.54 -9.96 -9.33
CA ALA A 69 -0.63 -9.26 -8.81
C ALA A 69 -0.24 -8.01 -8.00
N MET A 70 0.86 -8.06 -7.25
CA MET A 70 1.37 -6.93 -6.49
C MET A 70 1.92 -5.83 -7.40
N GLN A 71 2.64 -6.17 -8.48
CA GLN A 71 3.10 -5.22 -9.48
C GLN A 71 1.93 -4.50 -10.15
N LYS A 72 0.91 -5.26 -10.60
CA LYS A 72 -0.31 -4.68 -11.18
C LYS A 72 -1.03 -3.73 -10.22
N ARG A 73 -1.01 -4.02 -8.91
CA ARG A 73 -1.59 -3.11 -7.89
C ARG A 73 -0.81 -1.81 -7.80
N ASP A 74 0.51 -1.88 -7.75
CA ASP A 74 1.36 -0.70 -7.65
C ASP A 74 1.23 0.18 -8.91
N GLU A 75 1.19 -0.43 -10.11
CA GLU A 75 0.90 0.25 -11.38
C GLU A 75 -0.47 0.92 -11.38
N PHE A 76 -1.50 0.22 -10.90
CA PHE A 76 -2.85 0.78 -10.79
C PHE A 76 -2.86 1.97 -9.84
N VAL A 77 -2.21 1.87 -8.67
CA VAL A 77 -2.10 2.97 -7.72
C VAL A 77 -1.40 4.18 -8.35
N ALA A 78 -0.26 3.98 -9.03
CA ALA A 78 0.46 5.05 -9.73
C ALA A 78 -0.45 5.77 -10.74
N LYS A 79 -1.14 5.00 -11.59
CA LYS A 79 -2.09 5.53 -12.56
C LYS A 79 -3.22 6.32 -11.88
N ARG A 80 -3.79 5.79 -10.80
CA ARG A 80 -4.86 6.48 -10.06
C ARG A 80 -4.39 7.79 -9.44
N ILE A 81 -3.17 7.86 -8.94
CA ILE A 81 -2.59 9.10 -8.41
C ILE A 81 -2.48 10.12 -9.55
N ASN A 82 -1.88 9.74 -10.67
CA ASN A 82 -1.74 10.60 -11.86
C ASN A 82 -3.10 11.12 -12.38
N GLU A 83 -4.14 10.30 -12.32
CA GLU A 83 -5.50 10.69 -12.76
C GLU A 83 -6.24 11.59 -11.76
N THR A 84 -5.85 11.62 -10.48
CA THR A 84 -6.66 12.24 -9.43
C THR A 84 -5.98 13.37 -8.68
N LEU A 85 -4.66 13.42 -8.64
CA LEU A 85 -3.91 14.53 -8.09
C LEU A 85 -3.64 15.52 -9.23
N LYS A 86 -4.29 16.67 -9.21
CA LYS A 86 -4.15 17.68 -10.27
C LYS A 86 -2.95 18.59 -10.01
N GLU A 87 -2.64 19.40 -11.01
CA GLU A 87 -1.64 20.45 -10.91
C GLU A 87 -1.94 21.36 -9.70
N ASN A 88 -0.90 21.68 -8.93
CA ASN A 88 -0.97 22.50 -7.70
C ASN A 88 -1.82 21.89 -6.56
N GLU A 89 -2.15 20.60 -6.60
CA GLU A 89 -2.76 19.89 -5.47
C GLU A 89 -1.74 19.13 -4.62
N SER A 90 -2.10 18.83 -3.37
CA SER A 90 -1.32 17.97 -2.48
C SER A 90 -2.16 16.80 -2.00
N GLY A 91 -1.55 15.62 -1.96
CA GLY A 91 -2.18 14.38 -1.52
C GLY A 91 -1.53 13.80 -0.26
N ILE A 92 -2.31 13.05 0.51
CA ILE A 92 -1.78 12.18 1.57
C ILE A 92 -2.20 10.75 1.23
N ILE A 93 -1.22 9.84 1.18
CA ILE A 93 -1.46 8.43 0.90
C ILE A 93 -0.94 7.57 2.06
N PHE A 94 -1.73 6.54 2.41
CA PHE A 94 -1.33 5.51 3.36
C PHE A 94 -1.03 4.24 2.58
N ILE A 95 0.25 3.89 2.49
CA ILE A 95 0.72 2.73 1.72
C ILE A 95 1.63 1.83 2.57
N ARG A 96 1.82 0.60 2.10
CA ARG A 96 2.81 -0.32 2.68
C ARG A 96 4.21 0.27 2.49
N GLU A 97 5.09 0.03 3.46
CA GLU A 97 6.49 0.45 3.37
C GLU A 97 7.17 -0.09 2.12
N ASN A 98 7.08 -1.41 1.89
CA ASN A 98 7.58 -2.05 0.68
C ASN A 98 6.51 -1.96 -0.40
N ASN A 99 6.66 -0.95 -1.26
CA ASN A 99 5.92 -0.78 -2.50
C ASN A 99 6.90 -0.40 -3.61
N SER A 100 6.57 -0.77 -4.84
CA SER A 100 7.29 -0.43 -6.06
C SER A 100 6.50 0.56 -6.92
N ILE A 101 5.75 1.46 -6.28
CA ILE A 101 4.96 2.48 -6.98
C ILE A 101 5.93 3.47 -7.63
N GLU A 102 5.93 3.52 -8.94
CA GLU A 102 6.60 4.56 -9.73
C GLU A 102 5.66 5.76 -9.84
N PHE A 103 5.93 6.79 -9.05
CA PHE A 103 5.14 8.02 -9.07
C PHE A 103 5.52 8.88 -10.29
N PRO A 104 4.57 9.62 -10.86
CA PRO A 104 4.84 10.64 -11.88
C PRO A 104 5.99 11.59 -11.48
N SER A 105 6.85 11.92 -12.44
CA SER A 105 8.09 12.68 -12.20
C SER A 105 7.86 14.14 -11.79
N ASP A 106 6.65 14.65 -12.03
CA ASP A 106 6.17 15.98 -11.67
C ASP A 106 5.60 16.06 -10.25
N ILE A 107 5.59 14.95 -9.49
CA ILE A 107 5.12 14.91 -8.10
C ILE A 107 6.30 14.88 -7.13
N GLU A 108 6.36 15.87 -6.24
CA GLU A 108 7.30 15.87 -5.10
C GLU A 108 6.80 14.94 -3.97
N ILE A 109 7.68 14.08 -3.45
CA ILE A 109 7.30 13.02 -2.50
C ILE A 109 7.98 13.23 -1.15
N PHE A 110 7.18 13.39 -0.10
CA PHE A 110 7.63 13.38 1.28
C PHE A 110 7.22 12.06 1.96
N ARG A 111 8.20 11.21 2.27
CA ARG A 111 7.96 9.95 3.00
C ARG A 111 8.06 10.17 4.50
N VAL A 112 6.99 9.86 5.22
CA VAL A 112 6.95 9.91 6.68
C VAL A 112 6.95 8.50 7.24
N HIS A 113 8.03 8.14 7.92
CA HIS A 113 8.17 6.86 8.62
C HIS A 113 8.11 7.07 10.15
N PRO A 114 7.51 6.15 10.91
CA PRO A 114 7.52 6.23 12.36
C PRO A 114 8.93 5.94 12.90
N PRO A 115 9.43 6.67 13.93
CA PRO A 115 10.81 6.53 14.43
C PRO A 115 11.19 5.10 14.84
N VAL A 116 10.23 4.36 15.41
CA VAL A 116 10.42 2.96 15.81
C VAL A 116 10.85 2.05 14.65
N LEU A 117 10.50 2.40 13.42
CA LEU A 117 10.88 1.64 12.24
C LEU A 117 12.40 1.74 11.99
N ASP A 118 13.00 2.89 12.27
CA ASP A 118 14.44 3.06 12.14
C ASP A 118 15.19 2.26 13.21
N ASP A 119 14.64 2.15 14.42
CA ASP A 119 15.17 1.28 15.47
C ASP A 119 15.13 -0.20 15.04
N ILE A 120 14.01 -0.66 14.46
CA ILE A 120 13.88 -2.03 13.95
C ILE A 120 14.88 -2.29 12.82
N ARG A 121 15.01 -1.35 11.87
CA ARG A 121 15.96 -1.46 10.75
C ARG A 121 17.41 -1.51 11.24
N ARG A 122 17.76 -0.69 12.24
CA ARG A 122 19.09 -0.72 12.87
C ARG A 122 19.35 -2.08 13.51
N TYR A 123 18.40 -2.58 14.31
CA TYR A 123 18.51 -3.89 14.94
C TYR A 123 18.70 -5.02 13.91
N LEU A 124 17.89 -5.07 12.86
CA LEU A 124 18.00 -6.11 11.83
C LEU A 124 19.35 -6.05 11.11
N ARG A 125 19.83 -4.84 10.78
CA ARG A 125 21.16 -4.65 10.17
C ARG A 125 22.28 -5.15 11.08
N ASP A 126 22.21 -4.85 12.37
CA ASP A 126 23.19 -5.29 13.37
C ASP A 126 23.13 -6.81 13.60
N PHE A 127 21.95 -7.41 13.46
CA PHE A 127 21.76 -8.86 13.56
C PHE A 127 22.40 -9.59 12.36
N TYR A 128 22.09 -9.17 11.13
CA TYR A 128 22.62 -9.80 9.91
C TYR A 128 24.11 -9.52 9.64
N SER A 129 24.69 -8.49 10.26
CA SER A 129 26.13 -8.22 10.18
C SER A 129 26.95 -9.04 11.18
N LYS A 130 26.31 -9.72 12.13
CA LYS A 130 26.94 -10.60 13.13
C LYS A 130 26.76 -12.09 12.84
N SER A 131 25.94 -12.44 11.84
CA SER A 131 25.75 -13.80 11.32
C SER A 131 26.61 -14.03 10.09
#